data_AF-A0A928SCA3-F1
#
_entry.id   AF-A0A928SCA3-F1
#
_cell.length_a   1.000
_cell.length_b   1.000
_cell.length_c   1.000
_cell.angle_alpha   90.00
_cell.angle_beta   90.00
_cell.angle_gamma   90.00
#
_symmetry.space_group_name_H-M   'P 1'
#
loop_
_entity.id
_entity.type
_entity.pdbx_description
1 polymer ?
#
loop_
_entity_poly.entity_id
_entity_poly.type
_entity_poly.pdbx_seq_one_letter_code
_entity_poly.pdbx_strand_id
1 'polypeptide(L)'
;MFEQVGKVEAIRRAARAGAELGATIIKTAWPGSKAGLARVVESCPVPLVIAGGSQKSVESTFQLARDQNRRIGRLTGYGWRMAEVAGGLELVGKAVQSVALEWTRRGPATRLSQAFIEWTGARDIEDLLEGLSLERLQLDATAAPLVFQAAAKGDLVALDIILWAGRELGSLAIGVIRQLNFEALEFDAVLVGSLYKGSPLLVEAMRQTVHTVAPGARFTSLSAPPVVGGVLLGIEQAGLKATALRETLIQSSMELLSTRSIS
;
A
#
# COMPACT_ATOMS: atom_id res chain seq x y z
N MET A 1 -1.11 -25.44 -8.23
CA MET A 1 0.27 -25.12 -8.70
C MET A 1 0.27 -24.06 -9.79
N PHE A 2 -0.60 -24.12 -10.81
CA PHE A 2 -0.71 -23.11 -11.89
C PHE A 2 -1.12 -21.71 -11.41
N GLU A 3 -1.98 -21.61 -10.40
CA GLU A 3 -2.48 -20.34 -9.86
C GLU A 3 -1.37 -19.50 -9.17
N GLN A 4 -0.40 -20.15 -8.53
CA GLN A 4 0.75 -19.46 -7.90
C GLN A 4 1.77 -18.98 -8.93
N VAL A 5 1.99 -19.72 -10.02
CA VAL A 5 2.94 -19.34 -11.09
C VAL A 5 2.47 -18.08 -11.81
N GLY A 6 1.16 -17.98 -12.10
CA GLY A 6 0.57 -16.77 -12.69
C GLY A 6 0.71 -15.53 -11.80
N LYS A 7 0.57 -15.71 -10.47
CA LYS A 7 0.72 -14.63 -9.49
C LYS A 7 2.16 -14.07 -9.43
N VAL A 8 3.17 -14.95 -9.38
CA VAL A 8 4.59 -14.55 -9.37
C VAL A 8 4.92 -13.73 -10.61
N GLU A 9 4.49 -14.21 -11.77
CA GLU A 9 4.80 -13.58 -13.05
C GLU A 9 4.07 -12.24 -13.23
N ALA A 10 2.84 -12.12 -12.71
CA ALA A 10 2.11 -10.85 -12.67
C ALA A 10 2.82 -9.80 -11.80
N ILE A 11 3.27 -10.19 -10.61
CA ILE A 11 4.02 -9.33 -9.68
C ILE A 11 5.37 -8.91 -10.30
N ARG A 12 6.07 -9.85 -10.94
CA ARG A 12 7.34 -9.62 -11.64
C ARG A 12 7.21 -8.54 -12.70
N ARG A 13 6.20 -8.67 -13.56
CA ARG A 13 5.91 -7.71 -14.65
C ARG A 13 5.48 -6.36 -14.12
N ALA A 14 4.62 -6.32 -13.10
CA ALA A 14 4.19 -5.07 -12.47
C ALA A 14 5.37 -4.33 -11.82
N ALA A 15 6.27 -5.06 -11.16
CA ALA A 15 7.43 -4.50 -10.51
C ALA A 15 8.40 -3.87 -11.51
N ARG A 16 8.77 -4.65 -12.52
CA ARG A 16 9.67 -4.21 -13.60
C ARG A 16 9.08 -3.03 -14.37
N ALA A 17 7.79 -3.09 -14.67
CA ALA A 17 7.13 -2.01 -15.38
C ALA A 17 7.14 -0.70 -14.61
N GLY A 18 6.82 -0.71 -13.31
CA GLY A 18 6.87 0.53 -12.55
C GLY A 18 8.30 1.10 -12.50
N ALA A 19 9.32 0.24 -12.45
CA ALA A 19 10.73 0.65 -12.50
C ALA A 19 11.08 1.39 -13.79
N GLU A 20 10.67 0.85 -14.93
CA GLU A 20 10.89 1.44 -16.26
C GLU A 20 10.03 2.69 -16.49
N LEU A 21 8.91 2.81 -15.78
CA LEU A 21 8.08 4.02 -15.75
C LEU A 21 8.68 5.14 -14.87
N GLY A 22 9.91 4.96 -14.38
CA GLY A 22 10.65 5.97 -13.62
C GLY A 22 10.45 5.87 -12.11
N ALA A 23 9.79 4.81 -11.62
CA ALA A 23 9.71 4.63 -10.18
C ALA A 23 11.09 4.28 -9.64
N THR A 24 11.58 5.07 -8.69
CA THR A 24 12.81 4.72 -7.96
C THR A 24 12.53 3.80 -6.78
N ILE A 25 11.28 3.34 -6.58
CA ILE A 25 10.87 2.30 -5.64
C ILE A 25 9.51 1.72 -6.04
N ILE A 26 9.33 0.42 -5.82
CA ILE A 26 8.20 -0.36 -6.30
C ILE A 26 7.60 -1.16 -5.17
N LYS A 27 6.34 -0.92 -4.83
CA LYS A 27 5.60 -1.76 -3.88
C LYS A 27 4.84 -2.87 -4.61
N THR A 28 4.96 -4.11 -4.12
CA THR A 28 4.29 -5.29 -4.67
C THR A 28 3.65 -6.16 -3.58
N ALA A 29 2.78 -7.08 -3.99
CA ALA A 29 2.20 -8.09 -3.11
C ALA A 29 3.14 -9.30 -2.95
N TRP A 30 3.01 -10.09 -1.86
CA TRP A 30 3.76 -11.34 -1.72
C TRP A 30 3.40 -12.35 -2.82
N PRO A 31 4.41 -12.88 -3.55
CA PRO A 31 4.19 -13.81 -4.66
C PRO A 31 3.89 -15.25 -4.21
N GLY A 32 3.79 -15.51 -2.90
CA GLY A 32 3.41 -16.81 -2.35
C GLY A 32 4.57 -17.75 -2.05
N SER A 33 5.81 -17.41 -2.43
CA SER A 33 7.03 -18.18 -2.11
C SER A 33 8.31 -17.35 -2.21
N LYS A 34 9.39 -17.76 -1.51
CA LYS A 34 10.75 -17.18 -1.62
C LYS A 34 11.28 -17.21 -3.05
N ALA A 35 11.19 -18.36 -3.73
CA ALA A 35 11.66 -18.51 -5.10
C ALA A 35 10.88 -17.59 -6.07
N GLY A 36 9.59 -17.40 -5.81
CA GLY A 36 8.77 -16.42 -6.53
C GLY A 36 9.25 -14.99 -6.32
N LEU A 37 9.56 -14.62 -5.07
CA LEU A 37 10.08 -13.30 -4.77
C LEU A 37 11.46 -13.05 -5.38
N ALA A 38 12.39 -14.01 -5.31
CA ALA A 38 13.71 -13.88 -5.92
C ALA A 38 13.60 -13.55 -7.42
N ARG A 39 12.68 -14.22 -8.14
CA ARG A 39 12.38 -13.94 -9.54
C ARG A 39 11.83 -12.52 -9.77
N VAL A 40 11.00 -12.01 -8.86
CA VAL A 40 10.47 -10.64 -8.91
C VAL A 40 11.61 -9.62 -8.69
N VAL A 41 12.46 -9.85 -7.70
CA VAL A 41 13.61 -9.00 -7.37
C VAL A 41 14.67 -8.98 -8.48
N GLU A 42 15.01 -10.13 -9.04
CA GLU A 42 15.93 -10.25 -10.18
C GLU A 42 15.44 -9.46 -11.39
N SER A 43 14.11 -9.39 -11.55
CA SER A 43 13.51 -8.76 -12.71
C SER A 43 13.33 -7.26 -12.59
N CYS A 44 13.48 -6.63 -11.42
CA CYS A 44 13.17 -5.21 -11.22
C CYS A 44 14.46 -4.42 -10.97
N PRO A 45 14.81 -3.44 -11.83
CA PRO A 45 16.08 -2.71 -11.74
C PRO A 45 16.09 -1.65 -10.63
N VAL A 46 14.95 -1.42 -9.98
CA VAL A 46 14.78 -0.42 -8.93
C VAL A 46 14.29 -1.10 -7.64
N PRO A 47 14.35 -0.41 -6.50
CA PRO A 47 13.90 -0.93 -5.22
C PRO A 47 12.51 -1.59 -5.18
N LEU A 48 12.34 -2.68 -4.42
CA LEU A 48 11.16 -3.55 -4.48
C LEU A 48 10.56 -3.90 -3.09
N VAL A 49 9.63 -3.09 -2.62
CA VAL A 49 8.90 -3.21 -1.35
C VAL A 49 7.79 -4.25 -1.49
N ILE A 50 7.59 -5.11 -0.49
CA ILE A 50 6.51 -6.11 -0.45
C ILE A 50 5.62 -5.88 0.75
N ALA A 51 4.31 -5.66 0.58
CA ALA A 51 3.41 -5.63 1.74
C ALA A 51 2.54 -6.91 1.83
N GLY A 52 2.66 -7.61 2.96
CA GLY A 52 1.77 -8.72 3.37
C GLY A 52 1.98 -10.05 2.65
N GLY A 53 1.82 -11.17 3.36
CA GLY A 53 1.88 -12.55 2.86
C GLY A 53 1.98 -13.57 3.99
N SER A 54 1.36 -14.75 3.86
CA SER A 54 1.67 -15.86 4.76
C SER A 54 3.05 -16.40 4.39
N GLN A 55 4.01 -16.45 5.33
CA GLN A 55 5.05 -17.52 5.41
C GLN A 55 6.18 -17.34 6.45
N LYS A 56 7.05 -18.37 6.49
CA LYS A 56 7.53 -19.18 7.62
C LYS A 56 9.05 -19.04 7.95
N SER A 57 9.77 -18.01 7.51
CA SER A 57 11.20 -17.83 7.91
C SER A 57 11.77 -16.43 7.68
N VAL A 58 12.80 -16.07 8.46
CA VAL A 58 13.43 -14.74 8.59
C VAL A 58 13.92 -14.13 7.25
N GLU A 59 14.38 -14.92 6.28
CA GLU A 59 14.85 -14.35 4.98
C GLU A 59 13.73 -14.10 3.96
N SER A 60 12.54 -14.72 4.13
CA SER A 60 11.34 -14.47 3.29
C SER A 60 10.54 -13.26 3.74
N THR A 61 10.86 -12.78 4.92
CA THR A 61 10.03 -11.89 5.71
C THR A 61 10.14 -10.44 5.24
N PHE A 62 11.24 -10.07 4.58
CA PHE A 62 11.54 -8.66 4.40
C PHE A 62 10.96 -8.05 3.11
N GLN A 63 10.19 -6.96 3.21
CA GLN A 63 9.99 -5.97 2.15
C GLN A 63 11.36 -5.38 1.79
N LEU A 64 11.70 -5.30 0.51
CA LEU A 64 13.04 -4.88 0.08
C LEU A 64 13.02 -3.50 -0.56
N ALA A 65 14.17 -2.87 -0.67
CA ALA A 65 14.38 -1.69 -1.49
C ALA A 65 15.81 -1.79 -1.98
N ARG A 66 16.12 -1.58 -3.25
CA ARG A 66 17.41 -1.91 -3.86
C ARG A 66 17.90 -0.79 -4.77
N ASP A 67 18.92 -0.05 -4.37
CA ASP A 67 19.40 1.07 -5.16
C ASP A 67 20.19 0.64 -6.42
N GLN A 68 20.62 1.62 -7.23
CA GLN A 68 21.45 1.42 -8.43
C GLN A 68 22.79 0.70 -8.15
N ASN A 69 23.28 0.79 -6.91
CA ASN A 69 24.50 0.11 -6.45
C ASN A 69 24.19 -1.26 -5.81
N ARG A 70 22.99 -1.78 -6.03
CA ARG A 70 22.50 -3.08 -5.52
C ARG A 70 22.40 -3.17 -4.00
N ARG A 71 22.51 -2.07 -3.25
CA ARG A 71 22.31 -2.03 -1.79
C ARG A 71 20.86 -2.26 -1.47
N ILE A 72 20.57 -3.03 -0.42
CA ILE A 72 19.21 -3.46 -0.09
C ILE A 72 18.75 -2.89 1.25
N GLY A 73 17.71 -2.05 1.26
CA GLY A 73 16.90 -1.69 2.42
C GLY A 73 15.82 -2.74 2.69
N ARG A 74 15.46 -2.91 3.96
CA ARG A 74 14.61 -4.00 4.45
C ARG A 74 13.58 -3.49 5.45
N LEU A 75 12.41 -4.11 5.43
CA LEU A 75 11.31 -3.98 6.37
C LEU A 75 10.75 -5.38 6.62
N THR A 76 10.36 -5.79 7.82
CA THR A 76 9.90 -7.12 8.24
C THR A 76 8.53 -7.61 7.71
N GLY A 77 7.69 -6.79 7.10
CA GLY A 77 6.42 -7.18 6.48
C GLY A 77 5.30 -7.69 7.40
N TYR A 78 5.40 -7.58 8.74
CA TYR A 78 4.52 -8.31 9.68
C TYR A 78 3.49 -7.45 10.44
N GLY A 79 3.10 -6.30 9.90
CA GLY A 79 2.00 -5.50 10.47
C GLY A 79 2.27 -5.13 11.92
N TRP A 80 1.23 -5.24 12.75
CA TRP A 80 1.30 -4.97 14.20
C TRP A 80 2.38 -5.76 14.95
N ARG A 81 2.73 -6.98 14.52
CA ARG A 81 3.70 -7.81 15.24
C ARG A 81 5.12 -7.28 15.18
N MET A 82 5.45 -6.51 14.15
CA MET A 82 6.80 -5.99 13.92
C MET A 82 6.82 -4.48 13.67
N ALA A 83 5.80 -3.77 14.14
CA ALA A 83 5.68 -2.32 13.98
C ALA A 83 5.71 -1.84 12.52
N GLU A 84 5.14 -2.62 11.59
CA GLU A 84 5.05 -2.27 10.17
C GLU A 84 3.61 -2.08 9.73
N VAL A 85 3.04 -1.03 10.27
CA VAL A 85 1.60 -0.77 10.22
C VAL A 85 1.23 0.21 9.12
N ALA A 86 -0.05 0.56 9.04
CA ALA A 86 -0.64 1.48 8.07
C ALA A 86 -0.87 0.93 6.64
N GLY A 87 -1.06 -0.39 6.50
CA GLY A 87 -1.84 -0.95 5.40
C GLY A 87 -3.36 -0.76 5.61
N GLY A 88 -4.17 -1.17 4.64
CA GLY A 88 -5.64 -1.07 4.74
C GLY A 88 -6.21 -1.88 5.92
N LEU A 89 -5.64 -3.05 6.19
CA LEU A 89 -6.02 -3.88 7.34
C LEU A 89 -5.65 -3.19 8.66
N GLU A 90 -4.45 -2.64 8.78
CA GLU A 90 -4.02 -1.95 9.99
C GLU A 90 -4.77 -0.64 10.23
N LEU A 91 -5.18 0.06 9.17
CA LEU A 91 -6.06 1.23 9.27
C LEU A 91 -7.42 0.85 9.90
N VAL A 92 -8.03 -0.24 9.41
CA VAL A 92 -9.28 -0.78 9.95
C VAL A 92 -9.08 -1.27 11.38
N GLY A 93 -7.98 -1.98 11.67
CA GLY A 93 -7.65 -2.42 13.02
C GLY A 93 -7.49 -1.25 14.01
N LYS A 94 -6.87 -0.14 13.57
CA LYS A 94 -6.76 1.08 14.38
C LYS A 94 -8.11 1.75 14.62
N ALA A 95 -8.99 1.71 13.63
CA ALA A 95 -10.38 2.17 13.78
C ALA A 95 -11.16 1.29 14.78
N VAL A 96 -11.03 -0.03 14.72
CA VAL A 96 -11.64 -0.96 15.70
C VAL A 96 -11.13 -0.68 17.11
N GLN A 97 -9.82 -0.46 17.29
CA GLN A 97 -9.26 -0.03 18.58
C GLN A 97 -9.93 1.26 19.08
N SER A 98 -10.19 2.22 18.19
CA SER A 98 -10.81 3.50 18.55
C SER A 98 -12.28 3.35 18.92
N VAL A 99 -13.03 2.49 18.22
CA VAL A 99 -14.40 2.09 18.60
C VAL A 99 -14.44 1.43 19.98
N ALA A 100 -13.48 0.54 20.28
CA ALA A 100 -13.38 -0.05 21.61
C ALA A 100 -13.00 0.99 22.70
N LEU A 101 -12.18 1.98 22.37
CA LEU A 101 -11.86 3.10 23.26
C LEU A 101 -13.10 3.96 23.54
N GLU A 102 -13.89 4.29 22.53
CA GLU A 102 -15.18 4.98 22.68
C GLU A 102 -16.11 4.19 23.61
N TRP A 103 -16.34 2.90 23.34
CA TRP A 103 -17.25 2.06 24.11
C TRP A 103 -16.86 1.97 25.58
N THR A 104 -15.56 1.80 25.85
CA THR A 104 -15.00 1.78 27.21
C THR A 104 -14.83 3.17 27.84
N ARG A 105 -15.30 4.25 27.18
CA ARG A 105 -15.20 5.65 27.62
C ARG A 105 -13.77 6.15 27.86
N ARG A 106 -12.77 5.54 27.21
CA ARG A 106 -11.36 5.93 27.24
C ARG A 106 -10.95 6.78 26.04
N GLY A 107 -11.78 6.81 25.00
CA GLY A 107 -11.62 7.64 23.82
C GLY A 107 -12.86 8.51 23.58
N PRO A 108 -12.72 9.52 22.71
CA PRO A 108 -13.85 10.33 22.27
C PRO A 108 -14.84 9.49 21.44
N ALA A 109 -16.07 9.99 21.31
CA ALA A 109 -17.07 9.40 20.42
C ALA A 109 -16.65 9.49 18.95
N THR A 110 -17.04 8.50 18.14
CA THR A 110 -16.70 8.45 16.71
C THR A 110 -17.85 7.91 15.85
N ARG A 111 -17.97 8.43 14.63
CA ARG A 111 -18.87 7.94 13.60
C ARG A 111 -18.49 6.54 13.10
N LEU A 112 -17.27 6.08 13.38
CA LEU A 112 -16.79 4.75 12.99
C LEU A 112 -17.60 3.62 13.62
N SER A 113 -18.08 3.80 14.85
CA SER A 113 -18.93 2.82 15.53
C SER A 113 -20.18 2.51 14.73
N GLN A 114 -20.93 3.55 14.33
CA GLN A 114 -22.13 3.39 13.51
C GLN A 114 -21.80 2.83 12.12
N ALA A 115 -20.71 3.29 11.50
CA ALA A 115 -20.29 2.80 10.18
C ALA A 115 -19.96 1.30 10.19
N PHE A 116 -19.31 0.80 11.25
CA PHE A 116 -19.00 -0.63 11.37
C PHE A 116 -20.20 -1.49 11.72
N ILE A 117 -21.13 -0.99 12.54
CA ILE A 117 -22.43 -1.64 12.78
C ILE A 117 -23.17 -1.83 11.44
N GLU A 118 -23.30 -0.76 10.64
CA GLU A 118 -23.95 -0.82 9.33
C GLU A 118 -23.23 -1.76 8.35
N TRP A 119 -21.90 -1.72 8.33
CA TRP A 119 -21.09 -2.57 7.44
C TRP A 119 -21.22 -4.06 7.77
N THR A 120 -21.25 -4.40 9.07
CA THR A 120 -21.26 -5.79 9.53
C THR A 120 -22.67 -6.36 9.73
N GLY A 121 -23.69 -5.51 9.81
CA GLY A 121 -25.04 -5.90 10.18
C GLY A 121 -25.20 -6.21 11.68
N ALA A 122 -24.27 -5.75 12.53
CA ALA A 122 -24.42 -5.87 13.98
C ALA A 122 -25.67 -5.11 14.47
N ARG A 123 -26.24 -5.55 15.59
CA ARG A 123 -27.42 -4.88 16.19
C ARG A 123 -27.07 -3.55 16.85
N ASP A 124 -25.94 -3.52 17.54
CA ASP A 124 -25.41 -2.38 18.26
C ASP A 124 -23.88 -2.53 18.45
N ILE A 125 -23.27 -1.60 19.19
CA ILE A 125 -21.82 -1.58 19.43
C ILE A 125 -21.35 -2.77 20.29
N GLU A 126 -22.20 -3.28 21.20
CA GLU A 126 -21.85 -4.42 22.05
C GLU A 126 -21.82 -5.70 21.20
N ASP A 127 -22.82 -5.90 20.34
CA ASP A 127 -22.90 -7.00 19.39
C ASP A 127 -21.76 -6.95 18.36
N LEU A 128 -21.35 -5.75 17.94
CA LEU A 128 -20.18 -5.56 17.07
C LEU A 128 -18.89 -6.01 17.77
N LEU A 129 -18.61 -5.49 18.96
CA LEU A 129 -17.36 -5.78 19.69
C LEU A 129 -17.27 -7.24 20.13
N GLU A 130 -18.37 -7.80 20.63
CA GLU A 130 -18.46 -9.24 20.93
C GLU A 130 -18.25 -10.06 19.66
N GLY A 131 -18.96 -9.71 18.57
CA GLY A 131 -18.88 -10.42 17.30
C GLY A 131 -17.48 -10.43 16.71
N LEU A 132 -16.75 -9.32 16.79
CA LEU A 132 -15.34 -9.25 16.37
C LEU A 132 -14.43 -10.07 17.31
N SER A 133 -14.69 -10.04 18.62
CA SER A 133 -13.88 -10.76 19.62
C SER A 133 -14.02 -12.27 19.52
N LEU A 134 -15.22 -12.75 19.18
CA LEU A 134 -15.53 -14.17 18.97
C LEU A 134 -15.35 -14.61 17.51
N GLU A 135 -14.81 -13.74 16.65
CA GLU A 135 -14.60 -13.99 15.21
C GLU A 135 -15.89 -14.33 14.43
N ARG A 136 -17.07 -14.03 14.99
CA ARG A 136 -18.38 -14.15 14.34
C ARG A 136 -18.59 -13.07 13.27
N LEU A 137 -18.09 -11.87 13.52
CA LEU A 137 -18.05 -10.75 12.58
C LEU A 137 -16.61 -10.50 12.15
N GLN A 138 -16.42 -10.02 10.93
CA GLN A 138 -15.10 -9.70 10.41
C GLN A 138 -15.09 -8.33 9.73
N LEU A 139 -13.99 -7.61 9.95
CA LEU A 139 -13.65 -6.38 9.25
C LEU A 139 -12.27 -6.59 8.62
N ASP A 140 -12.23 -6.66 7.29
CA ASP A 140 -10.99 -6.77 6.54
C ASP A 140 -10.60 -5.41 5.91
N ALA A 141 -9.55 -5.42 5.07
CA ALA A 141 -9.06 -4.20 4.42
C ALA A 141 -10.10 -3.50 3.52
N THR A 142 -11.19 -4.17 3.11
CA THR A 142 -12.25 -3.58 2.29
C THR A 142 -13.11 -2.57 3.05
N ALA A 143 -13.08 -2.60 4.39
CA ALA A 143 -13.73 -1.61 5.25
C ALA A 143 -12.91 -0.29 5.40
N ALA A 144 -11.68 -0.24 4.91
CA ALA A 144 -10.83 0.96 5.00
C ALA A 144 -11.47 2.25 4.45
N PRO A 145 -12.27 2.24 3.36
CA PRO A 145 -13.00 3.42 2.89
C PRO A 145 -13.88 4.09 3.94
N LEU A 146 -14.42 3.33 4.91
CA LEU A 146 -15.27 3.89 5.98
C LEU A 146 -14.50 4.87 6.86
N VAL A 147 -13.19 4.65 7.07
CA VAL A 147 -12.34 5.59 7.81
C VAL A 147 -12.22 6.91 7.07
N PHE A 148 -11.96 6.87 5.77
CA PHE A 148 -11.87 8.07 4.95
C PHE A 148 -13.20 8.81 4.84
N GLN A 149 -14.32 8.08 4.71
CA GLN A 149 -15.66 8.66 4.66
C GLN A 149 -16.05 9.32 5.99
N ALA A 150 -15.71 8.71 7.13
CA ALA A 150 -15.94 9.30 8.44
C ALA A 150 -15.14 10.61 8.59
N ALA A 151 -13.85 10.60 8.21
CA ALA A 151 -13.01 11.79 8.23
C ALA A 151 -13.55 12.91 7.33
N ALA A 152 -14.04 12.58 6.12
CA ALA A 152 -14.67 13.54 5.21
C ALA A 152 -15.96 14.17 5.80
N LYS A 153 -16.62 13.48 6.74
CA LYS A 153 -17.77 13.98 7.51
C LYS A 153 -17.37 14.71 8.79
N GLY A 154 -16.09 15.06 8.95
CA GLY A 154 -15.56 15.84 10.08
C GLY A 154 -15.30 15.03 11.35
N ASP A 155 -15.21 13.70 11.26
CA ASP A 155 -14.85 12.86 12.41
C ASP A 155 -13.37 13.03 12.77
N LEU A 156 -13.10 13.63 13.94
CA LEU A 156 -11.74 13.88 14.43
C LEU A 156 -10.95 12.61 14.73
N VAL A 157 -11.61 11.53 15.19
CA VAL A 157 -10.96 10.24 15.44
C VAL A 157 -10.51 9.62 14.12
N ALA A 158 -11.36 9.67 13.10
CA ALA A 158 -11.02 9.17 11.78
C ALA A 158 -9.88 9.99 11.13
N LEU A 159 -9.88 11.31 11.31
CA LEU A 159 -8.77 12.18 10.87
C LEU A 159 -7.47 11.81 11.58
N ASP A 160 -7.49 11.61 12.89
CA ASP A 160 -6.32 11.20 13.66
C ASP A 160 -5.76 9.84 13.22
N ILE A 161 -6.63 8.88 12.90
CA ILE A 161 -6.24 7.57 12.36
C ILE A 161 -5.53 7.73 11.00
N ILE A 162 -6.03 8.58 10.11
CA ILE A 162 -5.41 8.85 8.81
C ILE A 162 -4.03 9.49 8.98
N LEU A 163 -3.92 10.49 9.86
CA LEU A 163 -2.65 11.15 10.16
C LEU A 163 -1.65 10.18 10.79
N TRP A 164 -2.11 9.34 11.72
CA TRP A 164 -1.30 8.26 12.28
C TRP A 164 -0.78 7.33 11.19
N ALA A 165 -1.65 6.86 10.29
CA ALA A 165 -1.25 5.98 9.20
C ALA A 165 -0.20 6.63 8.28
N GLY A 166 -0.35 7.92 7.95
CA GLY A 166 0.65 8.67 7.20
C GLY A 166 2.01 8.73 7.90
N ARG A 167 2.03 9.02 9.21
CA ARG A 167 3.27 9.04 10.01
C ARG A 167 3.97 7.68 10.05
N GLU A 168 3.21 6.60 10.22
CA GLU A 168 3.78 5.24 10.24
C GLU A 168 4.37 4.86 8.88
N LEU A 169 3.67 5.15 7.78
CA LEU A 169 4.21 4.95 6.42
C LEU A 169 5.49 5.77 6.20
N GLY A 170 5.53 7.00 6.70
CA GLY A 170 6.71 7.85 6.65
C GLY A 170 7.88 7.28 7.45
N SER A 171 7.61 6.77 8.65
CA SER A 171 8.62 6.11 9.52
C SER A 171 9.23 4.89 8.83
N LEU A 172 8.40 4.04 8.20
CA LEU A 172 8.87 2.89 7.43
C LEU A 172 9.74 3.32 6.25
N ALA A 173 9.34 4.37 5.52
CA ALA A 173 10.14 4.93 4.43
C ALA A 173 11.49 5.46 4.94
N ILE A 174 11.53 6.17 6.07
CA ILE A 174 12.78 6.63 6.71
C ILE A 174 13.70 5.44 7.04
N GLY A 175 13.15 4.35 7.56
CA GLY A 175 13.93 3.14 7.83
C GLY A 175 14.64 2.60 6.60
N VAL A 176 13.99 2.64 5.44
CA VAL A 176 14.56 2.26 4.15
C VAL A 176 15.58 3.29 3.64
N ILE A 177 15.25 4.58 3.72
CA ILE A 177 16.12 5.68 3.30
C ILE A 177 17.48 5.59 3.99
N ARG A 178 17.49 5.37 5.30
CA ARG A 178 18.72 5.22 6.10
C ARG A 178 19.55 4.02 5.69
N GLN A 179 18.91 2.87 5.44
CA GLN A 179 19.63 1.67 4.98
C GLN A 179 20.27 1.86 3.60
N LEU A 180 19.69 2.74 2.77
CA LEU A 180 20.19 3.07 1.44
C LEU A 180 21.06 4.32 1.41
N ASN A 181 21.29 5.01 2.54
CA ASN A 181 21.96 6.31 2.61
C ASN A 181 21.38 7.35 1.60
N PHE A 182 20.05 7.51 1.56
CA PHE A 182 19.35 8.40 0.63
C PHE A 182 19.00 9.78 1.23
N GLU A 183 19.41 10.07 2.46
CA GLU A 183 19.02 11.26 3.23
C GLU A 183 19.35 12.57 2.51
N ALA A 184 20.53 12.65 1.90
CA ALA A 184 21.01 13.84 1.19
C ALA A 184 20.68 13.85 -0.32
N LEU A 185 19.99 12.82 -0.82
CA LEU A 185 19.70 12.68 -2.24
C LEU A 185 18.35 13.28 -2.61
N GLU A 186 18.24 13.72 -3.85
CA GLU A 186 16.95 13.94 -4.49
C GLU A 186 16.46 12.64 -5.14
N PHE A 187 15.22 12.24 -4.85
CA PHE A 187 14.62 11.04 -5.42
C PHE A 187 13.10 11.13 -5.42
N ASP A 188 12.45 10.31 -6.26
CA ASP A 188 11.01 10.27 -6.38
C ASP A 188 10.40 9.11 -5.55
N ALA A 189 9.80 9.43 -4.42
CA ALA A 189 8.98 8.51 -3.65
C ALA A 189 7.64 8.25 -4.37
N VAL A 190 7.59 7.16 -5.13
CA VAL A 190 6.41 6.79 -5.92
C VAL A 190 5.36 6.08 -5.07
N LEU A 191 4.16 6.65 -5.01
CA LEU A 191 3.03 6.16 -4.24
C LEU A 191 2.22 5.16 -5.05
N VAL A 192 2.15 3.92 -4.56
CA VAL A 192 1.41 2.81 -5.19
C VAL A 192 0.46 2.15 -4.20
N GLY A 193 -0.83 2.26 -4.47
CA GLY A 193 -1.90 1.63 -3.68
C GLY A 193 -3.17 2.48 -3.62
N SER A 194 -4.32 1.83 -3.49
CA SER A 194 -5.62 2.50 -3.37
C SER A 194 -5.73 3.37 -2.10
N LEU A 195 -4.99 3.01 -1.04
CA LEU A 195 -4.99 3.74 0.22
C LEU A 195 -4.63 5.23 0.05
N TYR A 196 -3.66 5.54 -0.81
CA TYR A 196 -3.22 6.92 -1.07
C TYR A 196 -4.28 7.77 -1.78
N LYS A 197 -5.30 7.14 -2.36
CA LYS A 197 -6.46 7.83 -2.97
C LYS A 197 -7.54 8.18 -1.95
N GLY A 198 -7.46 7.65 -0.73
CA GLY A 198 -8.49 7.82 0.30
C GLY A 198 -8.52 9.22 0.91
N SER A 199 -7.37 9.85 1.13
CA SER A 199 -7.28 11.23 1.63
C SER A 199 -5.92 11.87 1.32
N PRO A 200 -5.88 13.13 0.84
CA PRO A 200 -4.63 13.89 0.70
C PRO A 200 -3.85 14.02 2.01
N LEU A 201 -4.54 14.04 3.16
CA LEU A 201 -3.92 14.17 4.48
C LEU A 201 -3.00 12.99 4.81
N LEU A 202 -3.29 11.80 4.30
CA LEU A 202 -2.45 10.62 4.50
C LEU A 202 -1.07 10.84 3.84
N VAL A 203 -1.08 11.28 2.59
CA VAL A 203 0.13 11.54 1.81
C VAL A 203 0.90 12.71 2.39
N GLU A 204 0.20 13.75 2.83
CA GLU A 204 0.83 14.92 3.43
C GLU A 204 1.51 14.58 4.76
N ALA A 205 0.85 13.85 5.66
CA ALA A 205 1.47 13.41 6.91
C ALA A 205 2.69 12.50 6.67
N MET A 206 2.62 11.62 5.66
CA MET A 206 3.75 10.80 5.23
C MET A 206 4.91 11.67 4.71
N ARG A 207 4.61 12.64 3.84
CA ARG A 207 5.60 13.57 3.27
C ARG A 207 6.29 14.36 4.37
N GLN A 208 5.54 15.00 5.26
CA GLN A 208 6.07 15.76 6.37
C GLN A 208 7.00 14.92 7.24
N THR A 209 6.60 13.68 7.52
CA THR A 209 7.43 12.74 8.29
C THR A 209 8.75 12.47 7.56
N VAL A 210 8.71 12.08 6.29
CA VAL A 210 9.92 11.78 5.50
C VAL A 210 10.85 12.99 5.34
N HIS A 211 10.29 14.18 5.13
CA HIS A 211 11.05 15.42 4.94
C HIS A 211 11.85 15.85 6.18
N THR A 212 11.54 15.31 7.36
CA THR A 212 12.40 15.50 8.55
C THR A 212 13.78 14.86 8.40
N VAL A 213 13.93 13.87 7.51
CA VAL A 213 15.19 13.12 7.29
C VAL A 213 15.70 13.28 5.86
N ALA A 214 14.81 13.31 4.86
CA ALA A 214 15.15 13.42 3.44
C ALA A 214 14.35 14.55 2.78
N PRO A 215 14.76 15.82 2.93
CA PRO A 215 14.03 16.98 2.40
C PRO A 215 13.98 17.03 0.87
N GLY A 216 14.93 16.36 0.18
CA GLY A 216 14.96 16.24 -1.28
C GLY A 216 13.98 15.21 -1.87
N ALA A 217 13.25 14.47 -1.03
CA ALA A 217 12.30 13.46 -1.49
C ALA A 217 11.06 14.11 -2.14
N ARG A 218 10.78 13.78 -3.40
CA ARG A 218 9.56 14.22 -4.11
C ARG A 218 8.55 13.09 -4.15
N PHE A 219 7.30 13.35 -3.81
CA PHE A 219 6.26 12.32 -3.85
C PHE A 219 5.42 12.46 -5.11
N THR A 220 5.29 11.35 -5.84
CA THR A 220 4.51 11.30 -7.08
C THR A 220 3.57 10.09 -7.05
N SER A 221 2.39 10.22 -7.64
CA SER A 221 1.47 9.10 -7.87
C SER A 221 1.69 8.52 -9.26
N LEU A 222 1.61 7.20 -9.42
CA LEU A 222 1.50 6.62 -10.76
C LEU A 222 0.20 7.13 -11.44
N SER A 223 0.35 7.87 -12.54
CA SER A 223 -0.77 8.33 -13.37
C SER A 223 -1.25 7.27 -14.35
N ALA A 224 -0.46 6.21 -14.58
CA ALA A 224 -0.78 5.12 -15.50
C ALA A 224 -1.36 3.91 -14.76
N PRO A 225 -2.43 3.28 -15.29
CA PRO A 225 -2.90 1.98 -14.81
C PRO A 225 -1.76 0.93 -14.84
N PRO A 226 -1.62 0.07 -13.81
CA PRO A 226 -0.55 -0.93 -13.75
C PRO A 226 -0.48 -1.86 -14.98
N VAL A 227 -1.60 -2.06 -15.66
CA VAL A 227 -1.72 -2.87 -16.89
C VAL A 227 -0.95 -2.28 -18.07
N VAL A 228 -0.82 -0.95 -18.17
CA VAL A 228 -0.07 -0.27 -19.24
C VAL A 228 1.39 -0.71 -19.23
N GLY A 229 1.95 -0.80 -18.02
CA GLY A 229 3.29 -1.30 -17.80
C GLY A 229 3.51 -2.71 -18.34
N GLY A 230 2.53 -3.60 -18.16
CA GLY A 230 2.59 -4.97 -18.68
C GLY A 230 2.53 -5.06 -20.22
N VAL A 231 1.83 -4.14 -20.89
CA VAL A 231 1.68 -4.14 -22.36
C VAL A 231 2.92 -3.55 -23.05
N LEU A 232 3.47 -2.46 -22.52
CA LEU A 232 4.73 -1.87 -23.02
C LEU A 232 5.87 -2.90 -22.98
N LEU A 233 5.90 -3.71 -21.93
CA LEU A 233 6.84 -4.83 -21.80
C LEU A 233 6.67 -5.92 -22.86
N GLY A 234 5.43 -6.30 -23.21
CA GLY A 234 5.18 -7.26 -24.29
C GLY A 234 5.66 -6.75 -25.66
N ILE A 235 5.55 -5.43 -25.87
CA ILE A 235 6.00 -4.74 -27.08
C ILE A 235 7.53 -4.75 -27.16
N GLU A 236 8.24 -4.39 -26.08
CA GLU A 236 9.72 -4.43 -26.07
C GLU A 236 10.28 -5.84 -26.19
N GLN A 237 9.63 -6.82 -25.56
CA GLN A 237 10.04 -8.22 -25.63
C GLN A 237 9.81 -8.82 -27.03
N ALA A 238 8.91 -8.23 -27.83
CA ALA A 238 8.74 -8.50 -29.25
C ALA A 238 9.71 -7.71 -30.15
N GLY A 239 10.66 -6.96 -29.58
CA GLY A 239 11.63 -6.14 -30.31
C GLY A 239 11.06 -4.82 -30.86
N LEU A 240 9.87 -4.42 -30.41
CA LEU A 240 9.19 -3.20 -30.85
C LEU A 240 9.46 -2.04 -29.87
N LYS A 241 9.52 -0.81 -30.38
CA LYS A 241 9.77 0.38 -29.54
C LYS A 241 8.51 0.78 -28.78
N ALA A 242 8.45 0.47 -27.48
CA ALA A 242 7.30 0.79 -26.64
C ALA A 242 7.13 2.28 -26.33
N THR A 243 8.18 3.09 -26.46
CA THR A 243 8.12 4.55 -26.27
C THR A 243 7.11 5.24 -27.18
N ALA A 244 6.93 4.75 -28.42
CA ALA A 244 5.98 5.33 -29.37
C ALA A 244 4.50 5.02 -29.04
N LEU A 245 4.24 4.02 -28.19
CA LEU A 245 2.90 3.53 -27.88
C LEU A 245 2.46 3.84 -26.45
N ARG A 246 3.36 4.43 -25.64
CA ARG A 246 3.14 4.72 -24.22
C ARG A 246 1.93 5.62 -23.97
N GLU A 247 1.86 6.76 -24.64
CA GLU A 247 0.73 7.70 -24.45
C GLU A 247 -0.59 7.09 -24.91
N THR A 248 -0.60 6.43 -26.07
CA THR A 248 -1.77 5.73 -26.60
C THR A 248 -2.26 4.62 -25.67
N LEU A 249 -1.35 3.87 -25.05
CA LEU A 249 -1.70 2.80 -24.11
C LEU A 249 -2.22 3.34 -22.77
N ILE A 250 -1.64 4.42 -22.25
CA ILE A 250 -2.16 5.11 -21.07
C ILE A 250 -3.57 5.62 -21.35
N GLN A 251 -3.76 6.34 -22.46
CA GLN A 251 -5.03 6.96 -22.82
C GLN A 251 -6.14 5.92 -23.02
N SER A 252 -5.89 4.90 -23.85
CA SER A 252 -6.86 3.83 -24.12
C SER A 252 -7.19 2.98 -22.89
N SER A 253 -6.20 2.71 -22.02
CA SER A 253 -6.46 1.97 -20.78
C SER A 253 -7.30 2.78 -19.79
N MET A 254 -7.08 4.09 -19.71
CA MET A 254 -7.86 4.99 -18.87
C MET A 254 -9.32 5.09 -19.35
N GLU A 255 -9.54 5.18 -20.66
CA GLU A 255 -10.88 5.22 -21.28
C GLU A 255 -11.67 3.92 -21.07
N LEU A 256 -11.01 2.77 -21.12
CA LEU A 256 -11.64 1.45 -20.87
C LEU A 256 -12.00 1.24 -19.39
N LEU A 257 -11.20 1.79 -18.48
CA LEU A 257 -11.47 1.69 -17.04
C LEU A 257 -12.57 2.67 -16.58
N SER A 258 -12.73 3.80 -17.26
CA SER A 258 -13.82 4.75 -16.96
C SER A 258 -15.19 4.26 -17.43
N THR A 259 -15.26 3.56 -18.57
CA THR A 259 -16.52 3.01 -19.12
C THR A 259 -17.09 1.84 -18.31
N ARG A 260 -16.27 1.11 -17.53
CA ARG A 260 -16.72 0.01 -16.66
C ARG A 260 -17.22 0.43 -15.28
N SER A 261 -17.13 1.72 -14.92
CA SER A 261 -17.60 2.22 -13.63
C SER A 261 -19.09 2.65 -13.65
N ILE A 262 -19.83 2.37 -14.74
CA ILE A 262 -21.25 2.76 -14.94
C ILE A 262 -22.16 1.51 -15.12
N SER A 263 -21.69 0.31 -14.79
CA SER A 263 -22.52 -0.92 -14.82
C SER A 263 -22.62 -1.59 -13.46
#